data_AF-A0A7X5DG30-F1
#
_entry.id   AF-A0A7X5DG30-F1
#
_cell.length_a   1.000
_cell.length_b   1.000
_cell.length_c   1.000
_cell.angle_alpha   90.00
_cell.angle_beta   90.00
_cell.angle_gamma   90.00
#
_symmetry.space_group_name_H-M   'P 1'
#
loop_
_entity.id
_entity.type
_entity.pdbx_description
1 polymer ?
#
loop_
_entity_poly.entity_id
_entity_poly.type
_entity_poly.pdbx_seq_one_letter_code
_entity_poly.pdbx_strand_id
1 'polypeptide(L)' 'LGAHAIVGVDMDYEVLGQGNMLMVTASGTAVTVEAA' A
#
# COMPACT_ATOMS: atom_id res chain seq x y z
N LEU A 1 1.82 11.53 -9.57
CA LEU A 1 0.68 11.77 -8.64
C LEU A 1 0.87 13.04 -7.81
N GLY A 2 2.10 13.49 -7.50
CA GLY A 2 2.30 14.78 -6.80
C GLY A 2 1.70 14.85 -5.41
N ALA A 3 1.45 13.68 -4.79
CA ALA A 3 0.78 13.54 -3.50
C ALA A 3 1.74 13.73 -2.33
N HIS A 4 1.21 14.19 -1.20
CA HIS A 4 1.96 14.41 0.04
C HIS A 4 1.90 13.19 0.97
N ALA A 5 0.83 12.41 0.90
CA ALA A 5 0.62 11.23 1.73
C ALA A 5 -0.18 10.15 1.00
N ILE A 6 -0.09 8.92 1.50
CA ILE A 6 -1.01 7.83 1.14
C ILE A 6 -1.87 7.55 2.38
N VAL A 7 -3.19 7.56 2.20
CA VAL A 7 -4.15 7.32 3.29
C VAL A 7 -4.97 6.07 3.02
N GLY A 8 -5.49 5.48 4.10
CA GLY A 8 -6.26 4.25 4.03
C GLY A 8 -5.44 3.11 3.45
N VAL A 9 -4.22 2.94 3.94
CA VAL A 9 -3.34 1.87 3.47
C VAL A 9 -3.84 0.53 4.00
N ASP A 10 -4.00 -0.42 3.09
CA ASP A 10 -4.28 -1.81 3.40
C ASP A 10 -3.08 -2.69 3.01
N MET A 11 -2.87 -3.76 3.76
CA MET A 11 -1.73 -4.66 3.61
C MET A 11 -2.19 -6.11 3.51
N ASP A 12 -1.91 -6.70 2.36
CA ASP A 12 -2.20 -8.09 2.06
C ASP A 12 -0.93 -8.92 2.07
N TYR A 13 -1.06 -10.13 2.61
CA TYR A 13 0.00 -11.12 2.67
C TYR A 13 -0.48 -12.39 2.00
N GLU A 14 0.24 -12.84 1.00
CA GLU A 14 -0.09 -14.04 0.27
C GLU A 14 1.11 -14.99 0.24
N VAL A 15 0.87 -16.25 0.59
CA VAL A 15 1.90 -17.28 0.54
C VAL A 15 1.91 -17.86 -0.87
N LEU A 16 3.03 -17.70 -1.57
CA LEU A 16 3.24 -18.14 -2.93
C LEU A 16 4.34 -19.22 -3.02
N GLY A 17 4.33 -19.96 -4.14
CA GLY A 17 5.10 -21.20 -4.24
C GLY A 17 4.60 -22.21 -3.20
N GLN A 18 5.28 -23.33 -3.00
CA GLN A 18 4.87 -24.38 -2.07
C GLN A 18 5.04 -23.99 -0.58
N GLY A 19 4.70 -22.76 -0.19
CA GLY A 19 4.88 -22.23 1.16
C GLY A 19 6.19 -21.48 1.39
N ASN A 20 7.01 -21.32 0.35
CA ASN A 20 8.40 -20.87 0.52
C ASN A 20 8.60 -19.38 0.20
N MET A 21 7.60 -18.71 -0.34
CA MET A 21 7.64 -17.28 -0.64
C MET A 21 6.44 -16.59 -0.01
N LEU A 22 6.67 -15.38 0.50
CA LEU A 22 5.62 -14.50 1.00
C LEU A 22 5.59 -13.25 0.12
N MET A 23 4.49 -13.05 -0.59
CA MET A 23 4.21 -11.82 -1.30
C MET A 23 3.51 -10.85 -0.34
N VAL A 24 3.98 -9.62 -0.33
CA VAL A 24 3.40 -8.54 0.46
C VAL A 24 2.95 -7.45 -0.50
N THR A 25 1.68 -7.08 -0.42
CA THR A 25 1.09 -6.02 -1.24
C THR A 25 0.57 -4.93 -0.33
N ALA A 26 0.90 -3.68 -0.63
CA ALA A 26 0.32 -2.52 0.03
C ALA A 26 -0.44 -1.68 -1.01
N SER A 27 -1.67 -1.33 -0.69
CA SER A 27 -2.51 -0.48 -1.53
C SER A 27 -3.09 0.66 -0.71
N GLY A 28 -3.41 1.79 -1.34
CA GLY A 28 -3.94 2.96 -0.65
C GLY A 28 -4.18 4.14 -1.60
N THR A 29 -4.74 5.23 -1.08
CA THR A 29 -5.09 6.41 -1.88
C THR A 29 -4.06 7.52 -1.71
N ALA A 30 -3.47 7.96 -2.82
CA ALA A 30 -2.53 9.08 -2.84
C ALA A 30 -3.29 10.41 -2.75
N VAL A 31 -2.95 11.26 -1.78
CA VAL A 31 -3.65 12.53 -1.50
C VAL A 31 -2.70 13.72 -1.44
N THR A 32 -3.18 14.86 -1.93
CA THR A 32 -2.55 16.17 -1.77
C THR A 32 -3.22 16.91 -0.63
N VAL A 33 -2.44 17.30 0.37
CA VAL A 33 -2.89 18.16 1.48
C VAL A 33 -2.56 19.62 1.14
N GLU A 34 -3.54 20.52 1.17
CA GLU A 34 -3.31 21.97 1.19
C GLU A 34 -3.32 22.48 2.63
N ALA A 35 -2.38 23.38 2.96
CA ALA A 35 -2.38 24.09 4.23
C ALA A 35 -3.30 25.32 4.12
N ALA A 36 -4.19 25.48 5.11
CA ALA A 36 -5.11 26.61 5.22
C ALA A 36 -4.40 27.91 5.63
#